data_AF-A0A392PL42-F1
#
_entry.id   AF-A0A392PL42-F1
#
_cell.length_a   1.000
_cell.length_b   1.000
_cell.length_c   1.000
_cell.angle_alpha   90.00
_cell.angle_beta   90.00
_cell.angle_gamma   90.00
#
_symmetry.space_group_name_H-M   'P 1'
#
loop_
_entity.id
_entity.type
_entity.pdbx_description
1 polymer ?
#
loop_
_entity_poly.entity_id
_entity_poly.type
_entity_poly.pdbx_seq_one_letter_code
_entity_poly.pdbx_strand_id
1 'polypeptide(L)'
;VEQSVYALLRTRDFAISRYKEFGLPVNWLLDSGVVGKIKLSSIQLANMYMKRIASELDILSGPENEPTREFLILQGVRFAFRVHQVSLTLLFHLFVVTMHNISL
;
A
#
# COMPACT_ATOMS: atom_id res chain seq x y z
N VAL A 1 20.93 -4.95 5.74
CA VAL A 1 19.83 -3.96 5.61
C VAL A 1 20.37 -2.55 5.43
N GLU A 2 21.31 -2.07 6.25
CA GLU A 2 21.87 -0.72 6.07
C GLU A 2 22.66 -0.56 4.75
N GLN A 3 23.47 -1.55 4.38
CA GLN A 3 24.26 -1.52 3.15
C GLN A 3 23.42 -1.45 1.87
N SER A 4 22.30 -2.18 1.84
CA SER A 4 21.36 -2.19 0.71
C SER A 4 20.58 -0.89 0.61
N VAL A 5 20.22 -0.28 1.75
CA VAL A 5 19.63 1.06 1.78
C VAL A 5 20.63 2.09 1.25
N TYR A 6 21.89 2.04 1.68
CA TYR A 6 22.95 2.91 1.18
C TYR A 6 23.20 2.75 -0.33
N ALA A 7 23.17 1.53 -0.86
CA ALA A 7 23.31 1.28 -2.30
C ALA A 7 22.18 1.93 -3.11
N LEU A 8 20.92 1.76 -2.66
CA LEU A 8 19.75 2.40 -3.28
C LEU A 8 19.83 3.93 -3.24
N LEU A 9 20.23 4.49 -2.11
CA LEU A 9 20.40 5.94 -1.96
C LEU A 9 21.44 6.49 -2.94
N ARG A 10 22.58 5.80 -3.14
CA ARG A 10 23.58 6.22 -4.14
C ARG A 10 23.06 6.16 -5.57
N THR A 11 22.37 5.09 -5.94
CA THR A 11 21.79 4.97 -7.29
C THR A 11 20.76 6.07 -7.55
N ARG A 12 19.92 6.38 -6.55
CA ARG A 12 18.97 7.49 -6.61
C ARG A 12 19.67 8.82 -6.80
N ASP A 13 20.69 9.11 -6.00
CA ASP A 13 21.39 10.39 -6.05
C ASP A 13 22.12 10.57 -7.40
N PHE A 14 22.67 9.48 -7.96
CA PHE A 14 23.21 9.47 -9.33
C PHE A 14 22.15 9.77 -10.39
N ALA A 15 20.98 9.11 -10.32
CA ALA A 15 19.87 9.35 -11.25
C ALA A 15 19.34 10.79 -11.15
N ILE A 16 19.23 11.33 -9.94
CA ILE A 16 18.83 12.72 -9.69
C ILE A 16 19.79 13.69 -10.38
N SER A 17 21.11 13.46 -10.29
CA SER A 17 22.10 14.32 -10.97
C SER A 17 21.88 14.34 -12.47
N ARG A 18 21.73 13.15 -13.09
CA ARG A 18 21.52 13.01 -14.53
C ARG A 18 20.21 13.65 -14.99
N TYR A 19 19.12 13.44 -14.25
CA TYR A 19 17.82 14.01 -14.59
C TYR A 19 17.79 15.54 -14.48
N LYS A 20 18.50 16.12 -13.51
CA LYS A 20 18.68 17.58 -13.42
C LYS A 20 19.43 18.14 -14.63
N GLU A 21 20.44 17.44 -15.14
CA GLU A 21 21.16 17.83 -16.37
C GLU A 21 20.24 17.89 -17.59
N PHE A 22 19.20 17.04 -17.64
CA PHE A 22 18.17 17.05 -18.68
C PHE A 22 16.98 18.00 -18.37
N GLY A 23 17.04 18.78 -17.28
CA GLY A 23 15.95 19.67 -16.87
C GLY A 23 14.68 18.95 -16.40
N LEU A 24 14.76 17.64 -16.10
CA LEU A 24 13.63 16.87 -15.62
C LEU A 24 13.37 17.16 -14.14
N PRO A 25 12.10 17.27 -13.70
CA PRO A 25 11.79 17.41 -12.29
C PRO A 25 12.26 16.17 -11.54
N VAL A 26 12.91 16.34 -10.39
CA VAL A 26 13.42 15.24 -9.55
C VAL A 26 12.77 15.19 -8.17
N ASN A 27 11.87 16.13 -7.88
CA ASN A 27 11.25 16.27 -6.56
C ASN A 27 10.44 15.01 -6.16
N TRP A 28 9.97 14.24 -7.15
CA TRP A 28 9.27 12.97 -6.95
C TRP A 28 10.20 11.81 -6.61
N LEU A 29 11.52 11.90 -6.88
CA LEU A 29 12.54 10.93 -6.47
C LEU A 29 13.01 11.15 -5.04
N LEU A 30 12.79 12.34 -4.48
CA LEU A 30 13.17 12.64 -3.12
C LEU A 30 12.24 11.92 -2.15
N ASP A 31 12.82 11.30 -1.12
CA ASP A 31 12.04 10.72 -0.02
C ASP A 31 11.50 11.85 0.85
N SER A 32 10.35 12.38 0.44
CA SER A 32 9.59 13.40 1.18
C SER A 32 8.72 12.78 2.28
N GLY A 33 8.76 11.45 2.46
CA GLY A 33 7.84 10.71 3.33
C GLY A 33 6.38 10.70 2.84
N VAL A 34 6.09 11.28 1.67
CA VAL A 34 4.73 11.33 1.10
C VAL A 34 4.19 9.94 0.83
N VAL A 35 5.03 9.00 0.39
CA VAL A 35 4.64 7.59 0.19
C VAL A 35 4.16 6.96 1.51
N GLY A 36 4.84 7.24 2.62
CA GLY A 36 4.41 6.80 3.95
C GLY A 36 3.08 7.39 4.38
N LYS A 37 2.87 8.69 4.12
CA LYS A 37 1.60 9.39 4.39
C LYS A 37 0.45 8.84 3.54
N ILE A 38 0.68 8.56 2.26
CA ILE A 38 -0.30 7.94 1.37
C ILE A 38 -0.68 6.56 1.91
N LYS A 39 0.32 5.73 2.25
CA LYS A 39 0.07 4.39 2.82
C LYS A 39 -0.79 4.46 4.09
N LEU A 40 -0.45 5.35 5.02
CA LEU A 40 -1.20 5.52 6.26
C LEU A 40 -2.65 5.98 5.99
N SER A 41 -2.82 6.96 5.10
CA SER A 41 -4.14 7.49 4.73
C SER A 41 -5.00 6.42 4.06
N SER A 42 -4.41 5.57 3.20
CA SER A 42 -5.12 4.43 2.59
C SER A 42 -5.58 3.41 3.62
N ILE A 43 -4.76 3.12 4.65
CA ILE A 43 -5.15 2.21 5.74
C ILE A 43 -6.28 2.82 6.59
N GLN A 44 -6.22 4.12 6.88
CA GLN A 44 -7.28 4.83 7.59
C GLN A 44 -8.60 4.76 6.82
N LEU A 45 -8.58 5.01 5.51
CA LEU A 45 -9.76 4.90 4.66
C LEU A 45 -10.33 3.48 4.64
N ALA A 46 -9.46 2.46 4.53
CA ALA A 46 -9.88 1.07 4.61
C ALA A 46 -10.56 0.74 5.95
N ASN A 47 -10.03 1.25 7.07
CA ASN A 47 -10.64 1.07 8.38
C ASN A 47 -12.03 1.74 8.48
N MET A 48 -12.17 2.97 7.95
CA MET A 48 -13.47 3.64 7.88
C MET A 48 -14.50 2.84 7.08
N TYR A 49 -14.10 2.26 5.96
CA TYR A 49 -14.96 1.42 5.15
C TYR A 49 -15.40 0.14 5.90
N MET A 50 -14.47 -0.55 6.57
CA MET A 50 -14.78 -1.75 7.36
C MET A 50 -15.74 -1.45 8.51
N LYS A 51 -15.55 -0.31 9.21
CA LYS A 51 -16.48 0.14 10.26
C LYS A 51 -17.89 0.39 9.70
N ARG A 52 -17.98 0.99 8.51
CA ARG A 52 -19.27 1.22 7.85
C ARG A 52 -19.97 -0.08 7.46
N ILE A 53 -19.23 -1.08 6.97
CA ILE A 53 -19.80 -2.40 6.71
C ILE A 53 -20.35 -3.02 7.99
N ALA A 54 -19.61 -2.95 9.10
CA ALA A 54 -20.07 -3.48 10.38
C ALA A 54 -21.36 -2.82 10.85
N SER A 55 -21.44 -1.48 10.80
CA SER A 55 -22.66 -0.76 11.20
C SER A 55 -23.86 -1.09 10.32
N GLU A 56 -23.66 -1.24 9.01
CA GLU A 56 -24.73 -1.59 8.09
C GLU A 56 -25.21 -3.04 8.32
N LEU A 57 -24.28 -3.95 8.66
CA LEU A 57 -24.60 -5.33 9.03
C LEU A 57 -25.49 -5.41 10.27
N ASP A 58 -25.23 -4.55 11.25
CA ASP A 58 -26.03 -4.48 12.48
C ASP A 58 -27.45 -3.98 12.18
N ILE A 59 -27.62 -3.07 11.21
CA ILE A 59 -28.94 -2.58 10.77
C ILE A 59 -29.69 -3.67 9.98
N LEU A 60 -28.98 -4.47 9.19
CA LEU A 60 -29.54 -5.53 8.32
C LEU A 60 -29.78 -6.86 9.04
N SER A 61 -29.78 -6.91 10.38
CA SER A 61 -29.87 -8.16 11.16
C SER A 61 -31.21 -8.89 11.13
N GLY A 62 -32.19 -8.43 10.33
CA GLY A 62 -33.51 -9.03 10.18
C GLY A 62 -33.58 -10.14 9.12
N PRO A 63 -34.46 -11.14 9.26
CA PRO A 63 -34.56 -12.30 8.36
C PRO A 63 -34.94 -11.94 6.92
N GLU A 64 -35.63 -10.82 6.70
CA GLU A 64 -35.95 -10.32 5.35
C GLU A 64 -34.73 -9.74 4.61
N ASN A 65 -33.64 -9.43 5.31
CA ASN A 65 -32.46 -8.75 4.77
C ASN A 65 -31.24 -9.68 4.59
N GLU A 66 -31.39 -10.99 4.85
CA GLU A 66 -30.32 -11.99 4.71
C GLU A 66 -29.56 -11.96 3.37
N PRO A 67 -30.20 -11.94 2.18
CA PRO A 67 -29.47 -11.94 0.92
C PRO A 67 -28.61 -10.67 0.73
N THR A 68 -29.10 -9.52 1.20
CA THR A 68 -28.36 -8.25 1.15
C THR A 68 -27.19 -8.25 2.14
N ARG A 69 -27.41 -8.83 3.32
CA ARG A 69 -26.39 -8.98 4.37
C ARG A 69 -25.24 -9.88 3.93
N GLU A 70 -25.53 -11.05 3.35
CA GLU A 70 -24.52 -11.96 2.81
C GLU A 70 -23.69 -11.30 1.70
N PHE A 71 -24.33 -10.59 0.77
CA PHE A 71 -23.64 -9.85 -0.28
C PHE A 71 -22.67 -8.82 0.32
N LEU A 72 -23.12 -8.06 1.33
CA LEU A 72 -22.31 -7.03 1.97
C LEU A 72 -21.11 -7.64 2.73
N ILE A 73 -21.29 -8.78 3.39
CA ILE A 73 -20.20 -9.56 4.00
C ILE A 73 -19.17 -9.95 2.94
N LEU A 74 -19.61 -10.52 1.81
CA LEU A 74 -18.70 -10.95 0.74
C LEU A 74 -17.91 -9.78 0.16
N GLN A 75 -18.53 -8.61 -0.01
CA GLN A 75 -17.82 -7.40 -0.45
C GLN A 75 -16.80 -6.95 0.60
N GLY A 76 -17.17 -6.94 1.88
CA GLY A 76 -16.27 -6.59 2.98
C GLY A 76 -15.06 -7.51 3.08
N VAL A 77 -15.26 -8.83 2.98
CA VAL A 77 -14.17 -9.82 3.01
C VAL A 77 -13.24 -9.66 1.80
N ARG A 78 -13.78 -9.49 0.59
CA ARG A 78 -12.98 -9.26 -0.62
C ARG A 78 -12.15 -7.98 -0.51
N PHE A 79 -12.74 -6.92 0.01
CA PHE A 79 -12.05 -5.67 0.24
C PHE A 79 -10.93 -5.82 1.27
N ALA A 80 -11.22 -6.40 2.44
CA ALA A 80 -10.23 -6.63 3.48
C ALA A 80 -9.05 -7.49 2.97
N PHE A 81 -9.35 -8.53 2.18
CA PHE A 81 -8.33 -9.34 1.53
C PHE A 81 -7.46 -8.52 0.58
N ARG A 82 -8.04 -7.65 -0.26
CA ARG A 82 -7.27 -6.77 -1.15
C ARG A 82 -6.33 -5.83 -0.38
N VAL A 83 -6.81 -5.22 0.70
CA VAL A 83 -5.99 -4.33 1.55
C VAL A 83 -4.82 -5.11 2.16
N HIS A 84 -5.08 -6.34 2.63
CA HIS A 84 -4.04 -7.21 3.18
C HIS A 84 -3.03 -7.64 2.12
N GLN A 85 -3.49 -8.04 0.93
CA GLN A 85 -2.65 -8.43 -0.21
C GLN A 85 -1.73 -7.30 -0.64
N VAL A 86 -2.22 -6.06 -0.78
CA VAL A 86 -1.37 -4.91 -1.13
C VAL A 86 -0.26 -4.70 -0.10
N SER A 87 -0.53 -4.98 1.19
CA SER A 87 0.48 -4.93 2.25
C SER A 87 1.50 -6.08 2.15
N LEU A 88 1.04 -7.29 1.82
CA LEU A 88 1.87 -8.49 1.66
C LEU A 88 2.72 -8.45 0.38
N THR A 89 2.15 -8.00 -0.74
CA THR A 89 2.84 -7.84 -2.02
C THR A 89 3.95 -6.80 -1.92
N LEU A 90 3.77 -5.73 -1.13
CA LEU A 90 4.84 -4.76 -0.87
C LEU A 90 6.01 -5.40 -0.12
N LEU A 91 5.74 -6.28 0.85
CA LEU A 91 6.76 -7.03 1.58
C LEU A 91 7.46 -8.07 0.69
N PHE A 92 6.71 -8.74 -0.19
CA PHE A 92 7.26 -9.70 -1.13
C PHE A 92 8.12 -9.03 -2.19
N HIS A 93 7.70 -7.87 -2.71
CA HIS A 93 8.49 -7.08 -3.65
C HIS A 93 9.73 -6.49 -2.97
N LEU A 94 9.64 -6.05 -1.72
CA LEU A 94 10.80 -5.63 -0.94
C LEU A 94 11.79 -6.79 -0.72
N PHE A 95 11.28 -7.99 -0.42
CA PHE A 95 12.07 -9.21 -0.22
C PHE A 95 12.77 -9.68 -1.51
N VAL A 96 12.07 -9.66 -2.64
CA VAL A 96 12.66 -10.01 -3.96
C VAL A 96 13.73 -8.99 -4.36
N VAL A 97 13.49 -7.70 -4.12
CA VAL A 97 14.49 -6.64 -4.40
C VAL A 97 15.72 -6.79 -3.49
N THR A 98 15.56 -7.12 -2.21
CA THR A 98 16.72 -7.41 -1.34
C THR A 98 17.45 -8.70 -1.75
N MET A 99 16.74 -9.77 -2.11
CA MET A 99 17.38 -11.02 -2.55
C MET A 99 18.13 -10.86 -3.88
N HIS A 100 17.60 -10.07 -4.82
CA HIS A 100 18.28 -9.79 -6.09
C HIS A 100 19.52 -8.90 -5.90
N ASN A 101 19.53 -8.05 -4.87
CA ASN A 101 20.68 -7.21 -4.52
C ASN A 101 21.77 -7.96 -3.71
N ILE A 102 21.43 -9.11 -3.13
CA ILE A 102 22.38 -9.99 -2.42
C ILE A 102 23.06 -10.98 -3.38
N SER A 103 22.42 -11.30 -4.51
CA SER A 103 22.91 -12.24 -5.52
C SER A 103 23.74 -11.60 -6.65
N LEU A 104 24.04 -10.30 -6.56
CA LEU A 104 24.90 -9.52 -7.47
C LEU A 104 26.00 -8.83 -6.67
#